data_AF-A0A2H0IVR5-F1
#
_entry.id   AF-A0A2H0IVR5-F1
#
_cell.length_a   1.000
_cell.length_b   1.000
_cell.length_c   1.000
_cell.angle_alpha   90.00
_cell.angle_beta   90.00
_cell.angle_gamma   90.00
#
_symmetry.space_group_name_H-M   'P 1'
#
loop_
_entity.id
_entity.type
_entity.pdbx_description
1 polymer ?
#
loop_
_entity_poly.entity_id
_entity_poly.type
_entity_poly.pdbx_seq_one_letter_code
_entity_poly.pdbx_strand_id
1 'polypeptide(L)'
;GYYSSHAKPFPVKVETLQRLCGSQNAAIKGFKQELKSALKRLEEVTHWRWEIDASDLVHLSKVPTVSQARYLLKRGLVHSGR
;
A
#
# COMPACT_ATOMS: atom_id res chain seq x y z
N GLY A 1 -3.92 3.87 -11.32
CA GLY A 1 -4.68 3.60 -10.08
C GLY A 1 -4.00 4.24 -8.88
N TYR A 2 -4.74 4.47 -7.78
CA TYR A 2 -4.29 5.20 -6.58
C TYR A 2 -2.92 4.77 -6.06
N TYR A 3 -2.64 3.47 -6.06
CA TYR A 3 -1.33 2.97 -5.68
C TYR A 3 -0.24 3.21 -6.74
N SER A 4 -0.52 3.19 -8.04
CA SER A 4 0.51 3.31 -9.10
C SER A 4 1.28 4.64 -9.11
N SER A 5 0.66 5.74 -8.66
CA SER A 5 1.25 7.09 -8.79
C SER A 5 2.18 7.48 -7.63
N HIS A 6 2.13 6.77 -6.49
CA HIS A 6 2.92 7.15 -5.31
C HIS A 6 4.13 6.22 -5.08
N ALA A 7 5.32 6.82 -5.03
CA ALA A 7 6.57 6.13 -4.69
C ALA A 7 6.59 5.64 -3.23
N LYS A 8 5.86 6.31 -2.33
CA LYS A 8 5.58 5.86 -0.96
C LYS A 8 4.06 5.99 -0.72
N PRO A 9 3.29 4.89 -0.85
CA PRO A 9 1.86 4.92 -0.54
C PRO A 9 1.65 5.28 0.93
N PHE A 10 0.66 6.13 1.20
CA PHE A 10 0.21 6.34 2.57
C PHE A 10 -0.49 5.07 3.07
N PRO A 11 -0.40 4.74 4.37
CA PRO A 11 -1.19 3.67 4.95
C PRO A 11 -2.68 3.95 4.75
N VAL A 12 -3.43 2.97 4.29
CA VAL A 12 -4.88 3.14 4.02
C VAL A 12 -5.66 2.16 4.88
N LYS A 13 -6.72 2.63 5.55
CA LYS A 13 -7.61 1.75 6.32
C LYS A 13 -8.27 0.72 5.41
N VAL A 14 -8.39 -0.53 5.87
CA VAL A 14 -9.12 -1.61 5.18
C VAL A 14 -10.56 -1.17 4.85
N GLU A 15 -11.24 -0.49 5.78
CA GLU A 15 -12.57 0.08 5.57
C GLU A 15 -12.61 1.10 4.42
N THR A 16 -11.58 1.94 4.30
CA THR A 16 -11.51 2.92 3.22
C THR A 16 -11.32 2.22 1.87
N LEU A 17 -10.54 1.15 1.82
CA LEU A 17 -10.39 0.34 0.60
C LEU A 17 -11.69 -0.38 0.21
N GLN A 18 -12.41 -0.92 1.20
CA GLN A 18 -13.72 -1.54 0.97
C GLN A 18 -14.70 -0.56 0.33
N ARG A 19 -14.78 0.67 0.88
CA ARG A 19 -15.64 1.74 0.37
C ARG A 19 -15.24 2.17 -1.04
N LEU A 20 -13.93 2.29 -1.32
CA LEU A 20 -13.42 2.68 -2.64
C LEU A 20 -13.64 1.61 -3.71
N CYS A 21 -13.63 0.32 -3.34
CA CYS A 21 -13.91 -0.78 -4.26
C CYS A 21 -15.40 -1.00 -4.53
N GLY A 22 -16.31 -0.30 -3.83
CA GLY A 22 -17.75 -0.52 -3.96
C GLY A 22 -18.16 -1.96 -3.59
N SER A 23 -17.44 -2.60 -2.67
CA SER A 23 -17.68 -3.99 -2.30
C SER A 23 -19.10 -4.16 -1.73
N GLN A 24 -19.86 -5.12 -2.27
CA GLN A 24 -21.17 -5.53 -1.74
C GLN A 24 -21.05 -6.32 -0.43
N ASN A 25 -19.83 -6.65 -0.01
CA ASN A 25 -19.57 -7.47 1.15
C ASN A 25 -19.62 -6.60 2.41
N ALA A 26 -20.74 -6.64 3.14
CA ALA A 26 -20.96 -5.79 4.33
C ALA A 26 -20.00 -6.12 5.51
N ALA A 27 -19.41 -7.32 5.50
CA ALA A 27 -18.54 -7.78 6.58
C ALA A 27 -17.06 -7.42 6.32
N ILE A 28 -16.52 -6.49 7.13
CA ILE A 28 -15.10 -6.07 7.13
C ILE A 28 -14.15 -7.28 7.23
N LYS A 29 -14.49 -8.31 8.03
CA LYS A 29 -13.65 -9.52 8.17
C LYS A 29 -13.52 -10.32 6.88
N GLY A 30 -14.62 -10.49 6.13
CA GLY A 30 -14.61 -11.21 4.85
C GLY A 30 -13.81 -10.45 3.81
N PHE A 31 -14.06 -9.14 3.69
CA PHE A 31 -13.28 -8.26 2.84
C PHE A 31 -11.78 -8.29 3.18
N LYS A 32 -11.41 -8.30 4.47
CA LYS A 32 -10.00 -8.40 4.90
C LYS A 32 -9.34 -9.71 4.45
N GLN A 33 -10.06 -10.83 4.45
CA GLN A 33 -9.53 -12.11 3.96
C GLN A 33 -9.31 -12.11 2.45
N GLU A 34 -10.26 -11.57 1.69
CA GLU A 34 -10.14 -11.39 0.24
C GLU A 34 -8.98 -10.44 -0.10
N LEU A 35 -8.88 -9.32 0.63
CA LEU A 35 -7.81 -8.34 0.48
C LEU A 35 -6.44 -8.95 0.73
N LYS A 36 -6.27 -9.74 1.81
CA LYS A 36 -5.01 -10.47 2.07
C LYS A 36 -4.64 -11.41 0.92
N SER A 37 -5.63 -12.11 0.37
CA SER A 37 -5.42 -13.05 -0.74
C SER A 37 -4.99 -12.32 -2.02
N ALA A 38 -5.60 -11.17 -2.31
CA ALA A 38 -5.22 -10.32 -3.42
C ALA A 38 -3.81 -9.72 -3.25
N LEU A 39 -3.49 -9.23 -2.04
CA LEU A 39 -2.17 -8.69 -1.70
C LEU A 39 -1.07 -9.75 -1.80
N LYS A 40 -1.34 -11.00 -1.39
CA LYS A 40 -0.39 -12.11 -1.54
C LYS A 40 -0.07 -12.40 -3.01
N ARG A 41 -1.09 -12.46 -3.88
CA ARG A 41 -0.88 -12.62 -5.33
C ARG A 41 -0.12 -11.43 -5.92
N LEU A 42 -0.38 -10.22 -5.43
CA LEU A 42 0.34 -9.03 -5.85
C LEU A 42 1.83 -9.10 -5.45
N GLU A 43 2.13 -9.55 -4.23
CA GLU A 43 3.50 -9.76 -3.75
C GLU A 43 4.28 -10.76 -4.63
N GLU A 44 3.64 -11.86 -5.04
CA GLU A 44 4.26 -12.88 -5.91
C GLU A 44 4.67 -12.31 -7.28
N VAL A 45 3.90 -11.38 -7.85
CA VAL A 45 4.15 -10.82 -9.18
C VAL A 45 5.03 -9.56 -9.13
N THR A 46 4.94 -8.77 -8.06
CA THR A 46 5.57 -7.44 -8.00
C THR A 46 6.75 -7.36 -7.02
N HIS A 47 6.94 -8.38 -6.19
CA HIS A 47 7.86 -8.38 -5.04
C HIS A 47 7.59 -7.26 -4.03
N TRP A 48 6.38 -6.69 -4.02
CA TRP A 48 5.99 -5.70 -3.02
C TRP A 48 5.70 -6.37 -1.69
N ARG A 49 6.18 -5.76 -0.61
CA ARG A 49 5.85 -6.18 0.74
C ARG A 49 4.59 -5.46 1.20
N TRP A 50 3.78 -6.15 1.97
CA TRP A 50 2.56 -5.58 2.54
C TRP A 50 2.38 -6.09 3.96
N GLU A 51 1.76 -5.25 4.79
CA GLU A 51 1.35 -5.63 6.14
C GLU A 51 0.02 -4.95 6.47
N ILE A 52 -0.74 -5.57 7.37
CA ILE A 52 -1.94 -4.95 7.94
C ILE A 52 -1.75 -4.92 9.45
N ASP A 53 -1.76 -3.72 10.02
CA ASP A 53 -1.54 -3.55 11.45
C ASP A 53 -2.79 -3.88 12.30
N ALA A 54 -2.63 -3.77 13.61
CA ALA A 54 -3.72 -3.98 14.57
C ALA A 54 -4.84 -2.92 14.47
N SER A 55 -4.57 -1.78 13.83
CA SER A 55 -5.53 -0.70 13.58
C SER A 55 -6.21 -0.81 12.20
N ASP A 56 -6.06 -1.95 11.53
CA ASP A 56 -6.58 -2.19 10.18
C ASP A 56 -6.04 -1.21 9.13
N LEU A 57 -4.82 -0.70 9.29
CA LEU A 57 -4.13 0.05 8.25
C LEU A 57 -3.30 -0.90 7.39
N VAL A 58 -3.49 -0.80 6.08
CA VAL A 58 -2.72 -1.51 5.07
C VAL A 58 -1.50 -0.67 4.72
N HIS A 59 -0.32 -1.22 5.00
CA HIS A 59 0.96 -0.64 4.62
C HIS A 59 1.50 -1.38 3.40
N LEU A 60 2.00 -0.62 2.42
CA LEU A 60 2.60 -1.15 1.20
C LEU A 60 4.02 -0.63 1.06
N SER A 61 4.96 -1.57 1.07
CA SER A 61 6.38 -1.35 0.88
C SER A 61 6.76 -1.82 -0.51
N LYS A 62 6.83 -0.87 -1.43
CA LYS A 62 7.25 -1.14 -2.80
C LYS A 62 8.76 -1.19 -2.90
N VAL A 63 9.26 -2.06 -3.77
CA VAL A 63 10.62 -1.90 -4.27
C VAL A 63 10.61 -0.73 -5.25
N PRO A 64 11.26 0.41 -4.94
CA PRO A 64 11.24 1.56 -5.82
C PRO A 64 12.01 1.24 -7.09
N THR A 65 11.47 1.65 -8.24
CA THR A 65 12.25 1.64 -9.50
C THR A 65 13.44 2.60 -9.39
N VAL A 66 14.48 2.44 -10.21
CA VAL A 66 15.68 3.29 -10.17
C VAL A 66 15.35 4.80 -10.17
N SER A 67 14.39 5.21 -10.99
CA SER A 67 13.91 6.60 -11.04
C SER A 67 13.18 7.02 -9.75
N GLN A 68 12.36 6.13 -9.16
CA GLN A 68 11.71 6.39 -7.87
C GLN A 68 12.72 6.41 -6.72
N ALA A 69 13.72 5.53 -6.71
CA ALA A 69 14.79 5.51 -5.72
C ALA A 69 15.59 6.82 -5.77
N ARG A 70 15.93 7.30 -6.97
CA ARG A 70 16.58 8.62 -7.16
C ARG A 70 15.71 9.77 -6.66
N TYR A 71 14.40 9.75 -6.94
CA TYR A 71 13.45 10.76 -6.44
C TYR A 71 13.33 10.73 -4.91
N LEU A 72 13.25 9.54 -4.32
CA LEU A 72 13.18 9.34 -2.87
C LEU A 72 14.47 9.79 -2.18
N LEU A 73 15.65 9.49 -2.75
CA LEU A 73 16.94 9.99 -2.28
C LEU A 73 17.00 11.53 -2.36
N LYS A 74 16.55 12.11 -3.47
CA LYS A 74 16.51 13.56 -3.65
C LYS A 74 15.59 14.25 -2.63
N ARG A 75 14.46 13.63 -2.26
CA ARG A 75 13.56 14.14 -1.19
C ARG A 75 14.05 13.88 0.22
N GLY A 76 14.80 12.80 0.47
CA GLY A 76 15.44 12.53 1.76
C GLY A 76 16.58 13.51 2.06
N LEU A 77 17.32 13.94 1.03
CA LEU A 77 18.40 14.93 1.15
C LEU A 77 17.93 16.36 1.43
N VAL A 78 16.67 16.73 1.13
CA VAL A 78 16.14 18.08 1.45
C VAL A 78 15.52 18.21 2.85
N HIS A 79 15.56 17.16 3.68
CA HIS A 79 15.08 17.27 5.09
C HIS A 79 16.15 16.96 6.15
N SER A 80 17.40 16.71 5.77
CA SER A 80 18.55 16.67 6.70
C SER A 80 19.34 17.97 6.60
N GLY A 81 18.66 19.08 6.86
CA GLY A 81 19.23 20.42 6.86
C GLY A 81 18.52 21.26 7.90
N ARG A 82 18.71 20.91 9.16
CA ARG A 82 18.52 21.81 10.28
C ARG A 82 19.56 21.49 11.34
#